data_AF-A0A4U0TWK8-F1
#
_entry.id   AF-A0A4U0TWK8-F1
#
_cell.length_a   1.000
_cell.length_b   1.000
_cell.length_c   1.000
_cell.angle_alpha   90.00
_cell.angle_beta   90.00
_cell.angle_gamma   90.00
#
_symmetry.space_group_name_H-M   'P 1'
#
loop_
_entity.id
_entity.type
_entity.pdbx_description
1 polymer ?
#
loop_
_entity_poly.entity_id
_entity_poly.type
_entity_poly.pdbx_seq_one_letter_code
_entity_poly.pdbx_strand_id
1 'polypeptide(L)'
;MAARPKQFVRFPNHFKDFDSLSWDAKYQTHLDYVGERRSKQEKSSSRKSSQHAPVGDALGDELSGCWLIQCDYVSEEWDYEDFRLRVNQPAGSNCLPTGYFDFGIAEGVMHFGKDPTKLPHRKPKYLDDEHGSESISESDAATELADSPEGTVGERLERTEALLQNMLRTFATAKSFPEARKTIAGLMPNTQEASKSLKRKQLGSAGSGAKKARTRDPHPLRLHLQWRGRETGEGQIMLDHDDSPRNLGHIDFTNNDCVAFNGVISGALFGQETKWSGYKVGDRAPPGGQSWDDYSEESYEAARVGRWR
;
A
#
# COMPACT_ATOMS: atom_id res chain seq x y z
N MET A 1 8.02 -13.07 -48.73
CA MET A 1 7.38 -12.47 -47.54
C MET A 1 8.20 -12.86 -46.31
N ALA A 2 9.06 -11.97 -45.83
CA ALA A 2 9.88 -12.23 -44.64
C ALA A 2 9.03 -12.08 -43.39
N ALA A 3 8.84 -13.18 -42.64
CA ALA A 3 8.16 -13.16 -41.36
C ALA A 3 8.99 -12.33 -40.37
N ARG A 4 8.42 -11.23 -39.87
CA ARG A 4 9.03 -10.45 -38.79
C ARG A 4 9.22 -11.36 -37.57
N PRO A 5 10.43 -11.48 -37.01
CA PRO A 5 10.62 -12.24 -35.78
C PRO A 5 9.79 -11.59 -34.68
N LYS A 6 8.95 -12.39 -34.01
CA LYS A 6 8.27 -11.97 -32.78
C LYS A 6 9.35 -11.74 -31.73
N GLN A 7 9.80 -10.49 -31.57
CA GLN A 7 10.51 -10.09 -30.38
C GLN A 7 9.52 -10.25 -29.22
N PHE A 8 9.59 -11.40 -28.54
CA PHE A 8 9.14 -11.44 -27.17
C PHE A 8 9.98 -10.40 -26.45
N VAL A 9 9.32 -9.37 -25.92
CA VAL A 9 9.94 -8.51 -24.90
C VAL A 9 10.19 -9.45 -23.73
N ARG A 10 11.36 -10.09 -23.73
CA ARG A 10 11.88 -10.73 -22.53
C ARG A 10 12.05 -9.57 -21.58
N PHE A 11 11.28 -9.58 -20.49
CA PHE A 11 11.62 -8.82 -19.30
C PHE A 11 13.13 -8.97 -19.10
N PRO A 12 13.88 -7.86 -18.91
CA PRO A 12 15.31 -7.93 -18.68
C PRO A 12 15.55 -8.98 -17.61
N ASN A 13 16.27 -10.05 -17.96
CA ASN A 13 16.61 -11.11 -17.00
C ASN A 13 17.42 -10.55 -15.82
N HIS A 14 17.93 -9.32 -15.94
CA HIS A 14 18.52 -8.54 -14.87
C HIS A 14 17.63 -7.35 -14.54
N PHE A 15 16.88 -7.46 -13.44
CA PHE A 15 16.11 -6.38 -12.83
C PHE A 15 16.98 -5.14 -12.50
N LYS A 16 18.30 -5.30 -12.44
CA LYS A 16 19.28 -4.22 -12.19
C LYS A 16 19.31 -3.15 -13.28
N ASP A 17 19.05 -3.53 -14.54
CA ASP A 17 19.01 -2.55 -15.64
C ASP A 17 17.78 -1.64 -15.52
N PHE A 18 16.74 -2.13 -14.85
CA PHE A 18 15.49 -1.42 -14.65
C PHE A 18 15.63 -0.24 -13.68
N ASP A 19 16.58 -0.28 -12.73
CA ASP A 19 16.83 0.81 -11.78
C ASP A 19 17.34 2.08 -12.49
N SER A 20 18.13 1.89 -13.55
CA SER A 20 18.74 3.02 -14.27
C SER A 20 17.82 3.74 -15.26
N LEU A 21 16.59 3.26 -15.45
CA LEU A 21 15.65 3.82 -16.42
C LEU A 21 14.95 5.06 -15.87
N SER A 22 14.72 6.06 -16.71
CA SER A 22 13.84 7.18 -16.35
C SER A 22 12.41 6.69 -16.10
N TRP A 23 11.65 7.47 -15.32
CA TRP A 23 10.23 7.19 -15.09
C TRP A 23 9.45 6.99 -16.38
N ASP A 24 9.67 7.81 -17.42
CA ASP A 24 9.01 7.67 -18.71
C ASP A 24 9.29 6.31 -19.39
N ALA A 25 10.53 5.83 -19.33
CA ALA A 25 10.89 4.53 -19.88
C ALA A 25 10.27 3.38 -19.08
N LYS A 26 10.22 3.51 -17.75
CA LYS A 26 9.52 2.56 -16.87
C LYS A 26 8.03 2.53 -17.18
N TYR A 27 7.38 3.69 -17.28
CA TYR A 27 5.96 3.81 -17.61
C TYR A 27 5.64 3.29 -19.02
N GLN A 28 6.53 3.48 -19.99
CA GLN A 28 6.38 2.88 -21.31
C GLN A 28 6.31 1.34 -21.23
N THR A 29 7.05 0.71 -20.31
CA THR A 29 6.97 -0.73 -20.06
C THR A 29 5.56 -1.15 -19.60
N HIS A 30 4.90 -0.33 -18.78
CA HIS A 30 3.50 -0.56 -18.39
C HIS A 30 2.56 -0.46 -19.60
N LEU A 31 2.73 0.56 -20.45
CA LEU A 31 1.91 0.73 -21.65
C LEU A 31 2.05 -0.47 -22.62
N ASP A 32 3.28 -0.93 -22.81
CA ASP A 32 3.58 -2.10 -23.64
C ASP A 32 2.93 -3.37 -23.07
N TYR A 33 3.02 -3.57 -21.75
CA TYR A 33 2.35 -4.66 -21.04
C TYR A 33 0.83 -4.62 -21.23
N VAL A 34 0.19 -3.46 -21.06
CA VAL A 34 -1.26 -3.29 -21.26
C VAL A 34 -1.65 -3.63 -22.71
N GLY A 35 -0.85 -3.18 -23.69
CA GLY A 35 -1.05 -3.48 -25.11
C GLY A 35 -0.97 -4.98 -25.42
N GLU A 36 0.02 -5.67 -24.86
CA GLU A 36 0.18 -7.12 -25.03
C GLU A 36 -0.98 -7.90 -24.40
N ARG A 37 -1.40 -7.51 -23.20
CA ARG A 37 -2.49 -8.15 -22.45
C ARG A 37 -3.83 -8.06 -23.20
N ARG A 38 -4.18 -6.87 -23.72
CA ARG A 38 -5.38 -6.69 -24.57
C ARG A 38 -5.32 -7.53 -25.83
N SER A 39 -4.17 -7.55 -26.50
CA SER A 39 -3.95 -8.37 -27.71
C SER A 39 -4.12 -9.88 -27.45
N LYS A 40 -3.79 -10.37 -26.24
CA LYS A 40 -4.01 -11.78 -25.84
C LYS A 40 -5.49 -12.06 -25.57
N GLN A 41 -6.17 -11.15 -24.88
CA GLN A 41 -7.61 -11.28 -24.58
C GLN A 41 -8.44 -11.36 -25.87
N GLU A 42 -8.20 -10.48 -26.85
CA GLU A 42 -8.90 -10.48 -28.15
C GLU A 42 -8.71 -11.78 -28.95
N LYS A 43 -7.49 -12.34 -28.93
CA LYS A 43 -7.22 -13.62 -29.58
C LYS A 43 -7.94 -14.77 -28.88
N SER A 44 -8.09 -14.70 -27.56
CA SER A 44 -8.75 -15.74 -26.78
C SER A 44 -10.28 -15.71 -26.88
N SER A 45 -10.88 -14.52 -26.95
CA SER A 45 -12.33 -14.35 -27.06
C SER A 45 -12.88 -14.84 -28.41
N SER A 46 -12.07 -14.82 -29.48
CA SER A 46 -12.44 -15.39 -30.77
C SER A 46 -12.61 -16.92 -30.77
N ARG A 47 -12.14 -17.64 -29.73
CA ARG A 47 -12.12 -19.11 -29.71
C ARG A 47 -13.08 -19.77 -28.73
N LYS A 48 -13.58 -19.09 -27.69
CA LYS A 48 -14.57 -19.65 -26.75
C LYS A 48 -15.43 -18.54 -26.14
N SER A 49 -16.75 -18.63 -26.29
CA SER A 49 -17.78 -17.81 -25.62
C SER A 49 -17.93 -18.17 -24.13
N SER A 50 -16.81 -18.33 -23.42
CA SER A 50 -16.79 -18.68 -22.01
C SER A 50 -17.01 -17.42 -21.19
N GLN A 51 -18.14 -17.38 -20.48
CA GLN A 51 -18.47 -16.35 -19.49
C GLN A 51 -17.29 -16.16 -18.54
N HIS A 52 -16.65 -14.98 -18.55
CA HIS A 52 -15.68 -14.61 -17.53
C HIS A 52 -16.41 -14.57 -16.18
N ALA A 53 -15.90 -15.31 -15.19
CA ALA A 53 -16.37 -15.20 -13.82
C ALA A 53 -16.29 -13.73 -13.36
N PRO A 54 -17.22 -13.28 -12.50
CA PRO A 54 -17.18 -11.92 -11.99
C PRO A 54 -15.84 -11.68 -11.31
N VAL A 55 -15.16 -10.60 -11.71
CA VAL A 55 -13.84 -10.11 -11.27
C VAL A 55 -13.67 -10.13 -9.75
N GLY A 56 -14.79 -10.12 -9.00
CA GLY A 56 -14.84 -10.13 -7.55
C GLY A 56 -13.99 -11.22 -6.89
N ASP A 57 -14.02 -12.48 -7.32
CA ASP A 57 -13.33 -13.57 -6.59
C ASP A 57 -11.89 -13.85 -7.03
N ALA A 58 -11.48 -13.40 -8.23
CA ALA A 58 -10.16 -13.64 -8.79
C ALA A 58 -9.14 -12.51 -8.52
N LEU A 59 -9.48 -11.55 -7.65
CA LEU A 59 -8.69 -10.33 -7.46
C LEU A 59 -7.24 -10.62 -6.97
N GLY A 60 -7.02 -11.72 -6.24
CA GLY A 60 -5.68 -12.14 -5.80
C GLY A 60 -4.78 -12.62 -6.94
N ASP A 61 -5.35 -13.37 -7.90
CA ASP A 61 -4.62 -13.84 -9.08
C ASP A 61 -4.21 -12.65 -9.97
N GLU A 62 -5.11 -11.66 -10.09
CA GLU A 62 -4.86 -10.48 -10.91
C GLU A 62 -3.90 -9.48 -10.27
N LEU A 63 -3.86 -9.41 -8.94
CA LEU A 63 -2.89 -8.60 -8.21
C LEU A 63 -1.45 -9.13 -8.37
N SER A 64 -1.27 -10.43 -8.58
CA SER A 64 0.06 -11.04 -8.70
C SER A 64 0.85 -10.47 -9.87
N GLY A 65 2.12 -10.15 -9.64
CA GLY A 65 3.00 -9.59 -10.66
C GLY A 65 3.98 -8.55 -10.14
N CYS A 66 4.65 -7.90 -11.09
CA CYS A 66 5.54 -6.77 -10.83
C CYS A 66 4.82 -5.46 -11.09
N TRP A 67 5.01 -4.50 -10.18
CA TRP A 67 4.34 -3.21 -10.16
C TRP A 67 5.35 -2.08 -10.01
N LEU A 68 5.15 -1.03 -10.79
CA LEU A 68 5.79 0.27 -10.60
C LEU A 68 4.95 1.10 -9.68
N ILE A 69 5.58 1.67 -8.67
CA ILE A 69 4.90 2.50 -7.69
C ILE A 69 5.28 3.96 -7.92
N GLN A 70 4.29 4.83 -7.82
CA GLN A 70 4.45 6.28 -7.81
C GLN A 70 3.95 6.81 -6.48
N CYS A 71 4.77 7.56 -5.75
CA CYS A 71 4.38 8.18 -4.50
C CYS A 71 4.96 9.59 -4.43
N ASP A 72 4.10 10.59 -4.61
CA ASP A 72 4.52 12.00 -4.67
C ASP A 72 5.16 12.43 -3.34
N TYR A 73 4.62 11.99 -2.20
CA TYR A 73 5.18 12.27 -0.87
C TYR A 73 6.64 11.84 -0.76
N VAL A 74 6.95 10.59 -1.13
CA VAL A 74 8.32 10.08 -1.04
C VAL A 74 9.20 10.79 -2.05
N SER A 75 8.73 10.98 -3.29
CA SER A 75 9.53 11.61 -4.37
C SER A 75 9.86 13.08 -4.09
N GLU A 76 8.97 13.80 -3.39
CA GLU A 76 9.18 15.22 -3.05
C GLU A 76 10.11 15.40 -1.85
N GLU A 77 10.02 14.51 -0.85
CA GLU A 77 10.82 14.62 0.39
C GLU A 77 12.18 13.92 0.28
N TRP A 78 12.27 12.87 -0.53
CA TRP A 78 13.42 11.99 -0.65
C TRP A 78 13.69 11.80 -2.14
N ASP A 79 14.89 12.11 -2.61
CA ASP A 79 15.30 12.09 -4.03
C ASP A 79 15.36 10.65 -4.61
N TYR A 80 14.23 9.95 -4.56
CA TYR A 80 14.02 8.58 -4.99
C TYR A 80 12.84 8.55 -5.97
N GLU A 81 13.07 7.93 -7.12
CA GLU A 81 12.04 7.76 -8.16
C GLU A 81 11.67 6.28 -8.38
N ASP A 82 12.31 5.38 -7.62
CA ASP A 82 12.38 3.95 -7.91
C ASP A 82 11.63 3.13 -6.87
N PHE A 83 10.31 3.14 -6.98
CA PHE A 83 9.46 2.37 -6.07
C PHE A 83 8.93 1.12 -6.75
N ARG A 84 9.08 -0.01 -6.07
CA ARG A 84 8.77 -1.33 -6.60
C ARG A 84 7.88 -2.09 -5.66
N LEU A 85 6.93 -2.81 -6.26
CA LEU A 85 6.11 -3.76 -5.56
C LEU A 85 6.04 -5.06 -6.36
N ARG A 86 6.35 -6.17 -5.70
CA ARG A 86 6.26 -7.53 -6.26
C ARG A 86 5.20 -8.29 -5.48
N VAL A 87 4.09 -8.64 -6.10
CA VAL A 87 3.03 -9.40 -5.42
C VAL A 87 3.05 -10.84 -5.89
N ASN A 88 3.07 -11.75 -4.93
CA ASN A 88 2.96 -13.18 -5.13
C ASN A 88 1.66 -13.68 -4.47
N GLN A 89 0.86 -14.41 -5.22
CA GLN A 89 -0.24 -15.21 -4.66
C GLN A 89 0.31 -16.60 -4.31
N PRO A 90 0.45 -16.94 -3.02
CA PRO A 90 0.83 -18.28 -2.60
C PRO A 90 -0.20 -19.31 -3.08
N ALA A 91 0.29 -20.50 -3.48
CA ALA A 91 -0.56 -21.59 -3.90
C ALA A 91 -1.37 -22.13 -2.70
N GLY A 92 -2.69 -21.95 -2.72
CA GLY A 92 -3.61 -22.41 -1.68
C GLY A 92 -4.72 -21.41 -1.39
N SER A 93 -5.93 -21.90 -1.09
CA SER A 93 -7.15 -21.07 -1.01
C SER A 93 -7.19 -20.07 0.14
N ASN A 94 -6.31 -20.21 1.13
CA ASN A 94 -6.42 -19.48 2.41
C ASN A 94 -5.26 -18.54 2.72
N CYS A 95 -4.26 -18.45 1.84
CA CYS A 95 -3.10 -17.59 2.07
C CYS A 95 -3.33 -16.23 1.39
N LEU A 96 -3.11 -15.15 2.14
CA LEU A 96 -3.26 -13.79 1.62
C LEU A 96 -2.17 -13.51 0.57
N PRO A 97 -2.50 -12.79 -0.53
CA PRO A 97 -1.49 -12.27 -1.43
C PRO A 97 -0.43 -11.50 -0.65
N THR A 98 0.83 -11.74 -0.98
CA THR A 98 2.00 -11.18 -0.28
C THR A 98 2.78 -10.31 -1.24
N GLY A 99 2.85 -9.02 -0.93
CA GLY A 99 3.65 -8.02 -1.61
C GLY A 99 5.01 -7.86 -0.96
N TYR A 100 6.06 -7.74 -1.77
CA TYR A 100 7.39 -7.34 -1.37
C TYR A 100 7.65 -5.97 -1.96
N PHE A 101 7.86 -4.97 -1.10
CA PHE A 101 8.06 -3.61 -1.54
C PHE A 101 9.46 -3.11 -1.23
N ASP A 102 9.92 -2.23 -2.09
CA ASP A 102 11.14 -1.45 -1.94
C ASP A 102 10.82 -0.05 -2.47
N PHE A 103 10.65 0.89 -1.55
CA PHE A 103 10.30 2.28 -1.83
C PHE A 103 11.51 3.21 -1.65
N GLY A 104 12.74 2.70 -1.70
CA GLY A 104 13.95 3.49 -1.52
C GLY A 104 14.22 3.86 -0.06
N ILE A 105 13.29 4.55 0.60
CA ILE A 105 13.37 4.88 2.04
C ILE A 105 13.02 3.68 2.92
N ALA A 106 12.10 2.83 2.47
CA ALA A 106 11.59 1.73 3.24
C ALA A 106 11.46 0.47 2.37
N GLU A 107 11.78 -0.67 2.96
CA GLU A 107 11.57 -1.98 2.34
C GLU A 107 10.83 -2.91 3.29
N GLY A 108 10.10 -3.88 2.74
CA GLY A 108 9.40 -4.85 3.56
C GLY A 108 8.39 -5.73 2.84
N VAL A 109 7.45 -6.22 3.64
CA VAL A 109 6.39 -7.16 3.23
C VAL A 109 5.03 -6.56 3.54
N MET A 110 4.08 -6.73 2.62
CA MET A 110 2.69 -6.36 2.79
C MET A 110 1.76 -7.52 2.49
N HIS A 111 0.67 -7.65 3.25
CA HIS A 111 -0.40 -8.59 2.98
C HIS A 111 -1.62 -7.85 2.47
N PHE A 112 -2.29 -8.44 1.48
CA PHE A 112 -3.51 -7.89 0.90
C PHE A 112 -4.73 -8.76 1.21
N GLY A 113 -5.86 -8.14 1.49
CA GLY A 113 -7.10 -8.84 1.75
C GLY A 113 -8.32 -7.99 1.42
N LYS A 114 -9.41 -8.63 0.99
CA LYS A 114 -10.71 -7.95 0.82
C LYS A 114 -11.29 -7.48 2.15
N ASP A 115 -11.05 -8.27 3.19
CA ASP A 115 -11.56 -8.04 4.53
C ASP A 115 -10.39 -7.57 5.41
N PRO A 116 -10.41 -6.31 5.89
CA PRO A 116 -9.34 -5.78 6.73
C PRO A 116 -9.20 -6.56 8.04
N THR A 117 -10.27 -7.22 8.52
CA THR A 117 -10.24 -7.99 9.77
C THR A 117 -9.48 -9.31 9.64
N LYS A 118 -9.23 -9.78 8.41
CA LYS A 118 -8.47 -11.00 8.11
C LYS A 118 -7.01 -10.75 7.83
N LEU A 119 -6.60 -9.49 7.74
CA LEU A 119 -5.18 -9.14 7.71
C LEU A 119 -4.53 -9.59 9.02
N PRO A 120 -3.21 -9.82 9.06
CA PRO A 120 -2.47 -10.22 10.25
C PRO A 120 -2.43 -9.08 11.28
N HIS A 121 -3.59 -8.70 11.79
CA HIS A 121 -3.72 -7.73 12.85
C HIS A 121 -3.35 -8.42 14.15
N ARG A 122 -2.33 -7.87 14.79
CA ARG A 122 -2.04 -8.18 16.18
C ARG A 122 -3.27 -7.72 16.97
N LYS A 123 -4.02 -8.65 17.54
CA LYS A 123 -4.85 -8.31 18.70
C LYS A 123 -3.87 -7.80 19.75
N PRO A 124 -3.99 -6.56 20.25
CA PRO A 124 -3.14 -6.10 21.34
C PRO A 124 -3.28 -7.12 22.47
N LYS A 125 -2.16 -7.75 22.86
CA LYS A 125 -2.15 -8.82 23.87
C LYS A 125 -2.68 -8.37 25.23
N TYR A 126 -2.84 -7.06 25.44
CA TYR A 126 -3.11 -6.43 26.73
C TYR A 126 -4.59 -6.12 27.01
N LEU A 127 -5.53 -6.41 26.10
CA LEU A 127 -6.95 -6.06 26.31
C LEU A 127 -7.85 -7.23 26.75
N ASP A 128 -7.31 -8.45 26.89
CA ASP A 128 -8.09 -9.62 27.35
C ASP A 128 -7.77 -10.05 28.80
N ASP A 129 -6.93 -9.33 29.55
CA ASP A 129 -6.70 -9.56 30.99
C ASP A 129 -7.76 -8.82 31.86
N GLU A 130 -9.04 -8.94 31.50
CA GLU A 130 -10.11 -8.80 32.49
C GLU A 130 -10.40 -10.20 33.06
N HIS A 131 -10.06 -10.39 34.35
CA HIS A 131 -10.25 -11.59 35.20
C HIS A 131 -9.03 -12.48 35.45
N GLY A 132 -8.04 -11.91 36.12
CA GLY A 132 -7.05 -12.65 36.90
C GLY A 132 -6.69 -11.90 38.17
N SER A 133 -7.66 -11.72 39.07
CA SER A 133 -7.40 -11.22 40.43
C SER A 133 -6.57 -12.26 41.20
N GLU A 134 -5.26 -12.30 40.98
CA GLU A 134 -4.36 -12.94 41.92
C GLU A 134 -4.18 -12.00 43.11
N SER A 135 -4.82 -12.38 44.21
CA SER A 135 -4.64 -11.79 45.52
C SER A 135 -3.16 -11.80 45.89
N ILE A 136 -2.52 -10.64 45.82
CA ILE A 136 -1.16 -10.43 46.33
C ILE A 136 -1.30 -10.43 47.85
N SER A 137 -0.84 -11.50 48.49
CA SER A 137 -0.77 -11.57 49.95
C SER A 137 0.30 -10.58 50.43
N GLU A 138 -0.12 -9.58 51.19
CA GLU A 138 0.76 -8.72 51.97
C GLU A 138 1.67 -9.57 52.86
N SER A 139 2.97 -9.46 52.64
CA SER A 139 3.97 -9.88 53.62
C SER A 139 4.87 -8.69 53.91
N ASP A 140 4.71 -8.18 55.13
CA ASP A 140 5.52 -7.13 55.73
C ASP A 140 6.97 -7.59 55.86
N ALA A 141 7.89 -6.87 55.22
CA ALA A 141 9.30 -6.86 55.60
C ALA A 141 9.85 -5.45 55.36
N ALA A 142 9.88 -4.67 56.43
CA ALA A 142 10.57 -3.40 56.52
C ALA A 142 12.06 -3.58 56.19
N THR A 143 12.59 -2.76 55.28
CA THR A 143 14.01 -2.42 55.30
C THR A 143 14.18 -0.96 54.88
N GLU A 144 14.81 -0.23 55.78
CA GLU A 144 15.04 1.20 55.79
C GLU A 144 16.18 1.65 54.86
N LEU A 145 16.04 2.90 54.39
CA LEU A 145 17.08 3.90 54.05
C LEU A 145 17.94 3.70 52.79
N ALA A 146 17.72 4.56 51.78
CA ALA A 146 18.70 5.61 51.42
C ALA A 146 18.17 6.57 50.33
N ASP A 147 17.94 7.80 50.78
CA ASP A 147 18.04 9.12 50.14
C ASP A 147 18.61 9.20 48.69
N SER A 148 17.81 9.72 47.74
CA SER A 148 18.31 10.34 46.49
C SER A 148 17.29 11.25 45.80
N PRO A 149 17.76 12.34 45.16
CA PRO A 149 17.02 13.59 45.04
C PRO A 149 15.95 13.60 43.94
N GLU A 150 14.88 14.31 44.29
CA GLU A 150 13.72 14.65 43.47
C GLU A 150 14.11 15.35 42.16
N GLY A 151 13.95 14.64 41.05
CA GLY A 151 13.89 15.23 39.71
C GLY A 151 12.43 15.52 39.34
N THR A 152 12.09 16.81 39.29
CA THR A 152 10.76 17.35 39.03
C THR A 152 10.15 16.84 37.72
N VAL A 153 8.97 16.20 37.83
CA VAL A 153 8.19 15.57 36.74
C VAL A 153 7.76 16.56 35.63
N GLY A 154 7.99 17.86 35.81
CA GLY A 154 7.66 18.92 34.84
C GLY A 154 8.57 18.98 33.61
N GLU A 155 9.84 18.55 33.70
CA GLU A 155 10.80 18.73 32.59
C GLU A 155 10.66 17.71 31.46
N ARG A 156 9.92 16.60 31.67
CA ARG A 156 9.78 15.53 30.68
C ARG A 156 8.71 15.80 29.63
N LEU A 157 7.70 16.64 29.93
CA LEU A 157 6.67 17.02 28.96
C LEU A 157 7.16 18.12 27.99
N GLU A 158 7.91 19.11 28.50
CA GLU A 158 8.38 20.23 27.66
C GLU A 158 9.38 19.79 26.58
N ARG A 159 10.18 18.75 26.84
CA ARG A 159 11.08 18.16 25.82
C ARG A 159 10.35 17.50 24.66
N THR A 160 9.16 16.91 24.89
CA THR A 160 8.37 16.31 23.81
C THR A 160 7.65 17.36 22.96
N GLU A 161 7.23 18.47 23.58
CA GLU A 161 6.57 19.56 22.87
C GLU A 161 7.56 20.38 22.02
N ALA A 162 8.77 20.62 22.53
CA ALA A 162 9.84 21.27 21.77
C ALA A 162 10.26 20.48 20.51
N LEU A 163 10.24 19.14 20.59
CA LEU A 163 10.58 18.26 19.47
C LEU A 163 9.47 18.27 18.39
N LEU A 164 8.20 18.26 18.81
CA LEU A 164 7.06 18.43 17.90
C LEU A 164 7.03 19.82 17.23
N GLN A 165 7.32 20.89 17.97
CA GLN A 165 7.38 22.25 17.40
C GLN A 165 8.55 22.44 16.43
N ASN A 166 9.70 21.80 16.67
CA ASN A 166 10.82 21.83 15.71
C ASN A 166 10.52 21.03 14.44
N MET A 167 9.85 19.87 14.54
CA MET A 167 9.38 19.16 13.34
C MET A 167 8.43 20.04 12.52
N LEU A 168 7.41 20.63 13.16
CA LEU A 168 6.43 21.49 12.47
C LEU A 168 7.04 22.75 11.84
N ARG A 169 8.09 23.35 12.45
CA ARG A 169 8.82 24.48 11.85
C ARG A 169 9.63 24.10 10.62
N THR A 170 10.18 22.88 10.59
CA THR A 170 10.93 22.35 9.45
C THR A 170 10.01 22.17 8.23
N PHE A 171 8.75 21.74 8.45
CA PHE A 171 7.74 21.67 7.39
C PHE A 171 7.23 23.04 6.89
N ALA A 172 7.24 24.07 7.74
CA ALA A 172 6.79 25.40 7.35
C ALA A 172 7.79 26.15 6.45
N THR A 173 9.07 25.78 6.47
CA THR A 173 10.13 26.42 5.66
C THR A 173 10.27 25.85 4.25
N ALA A 174 9.64 24.70 3.95
CA ALA A 174 9.65 24.07 2.63
C ALA A 174 8.69 24.72 1.59
N LYS A 175 7.94 25.76 1.95
CA LYS A 175 6.96 26.44 1.06
C LYS A 175 7.52 27.57 0.20
N SER A 176 8.81 27.51 -0.18
CA SER A 176 9.45 28.60 -0.94
C SER A 176 10.21 28.10 -2.16
N PHE A 177 9.51 27.62 -3.19
CA PHE A 177 10.01 27.69 -4.57
C PHE A 177 8.85 27.85 -5.58
N PRO A 178 8.66 29.04 -6.18
CA PRO A 178 7.63 29.29 -7.17
C PRO A 178 8.24 29.31 -8.59
N GLU A 179 8.71 28.19 -9.14
CA GLU A 179 9.20 28.21 -10.52
C GLU A 179 9.22 26.85 -11.25
N ALA A 180 8.07 26.23 -11.50
CA ALA A 180 7.95 25.18 -12.53
C ALA A 180 6.49 24.84 -12.90
N ARG A 181 5.69 25.82 -13.30
CA ARG A 181 4.37 25.55 -13.92
C ARG A 181 4.14 26.39 -15.16
N LYS A 182 4.84 26.04 -16.24
CA LYS A 182 4.38 26.29 -17.61
C LYS A 182 4.73 25.08 -18.45
N THR A 183 3.85 24.77 -19.40
CA THR A 183 3.90 23.67 -20.38
C THR A 183 3.27 22.36 -19.91
N ILE A 184 1.93 22.32 -19.90
CA ILE A 184 1.05 21.28 -20.49
C ILE A 184 -0.36 21.91 -20.47
N ALA A 185 -0.60 22.81 -21.41
CA ALA A 185 -1.92 23.40 -21.65
C ALA A 185 -2.07 23.54 -23.16
N GLY A 186 -2.36 22.42 -23.81
CA GLY A 186 -2.52 22.38 -25.26
C GLY A 186 -2.45 20.96 -25.75
N LEU A 187 -3.49 20.18 -25.50
CA LEU A 187 -3.89 18.96 -26.25
C LEU A 187 -5.14 18.37 -25.60
N MET A 188 -6.27 19.08 -25.65
CA MET A 188 -7.59 18.46 -25.53
C MET A 188 -8.57 19.12 -26.49
N PRO A 189 -9.13 18.37 -27.46
CA PRO A 189 -10.22 18.88 -28.28
C PRO A 189 -11.51 18.97 -27.46
N ASN A 190 -12.14 20.12 -27.65
CA ASN A 190 -13.40 20.60 -27.12
C ASN A 190 -14.57 19.76 -27.65
N THR A 191 -15.34 19.13 -26.77
CA THR A 191 -16.62 18.48 -27.12
C THR A 191 -17.72 19.04 -26.22
N GLN A 192 -18.17 20.25 -26.52
CA GLN A 192 -19.50 20.72 -26.13
C GLN A 192 -20.40 20.64 -27.35
N GLU A 193 -21.36 19.72 -27.35
CA GLU A 193 -22.67 20.01 -27.95
C GLU A 193 -23.79 19.09 -27.44
N ALA A 194 -24.89 19.76 -27.11
CA ALA A 194 -26.28 19.32 -27.21
C ALA A 194 -26.82 18.22 -26.27
N SER A 195 -27.41 18.64 -25.15
CA SER A 195 -28.60 17.98 -24.59
C SER A 195 -29.78 18.95 -24.54
N LYS A 196 -30.61 18.92 -25.60
CA LYS A 196 -31.94 19.53 -25.61
C LYS A 196 -32.96 18.52 -25.08
N SER A 197 -33.61 18.92 -23.99
CA SER A 197 -35.03 18.75 -23.65
C SER A 197 -35.83 17.67 -24.39
N LEU A 198 -36.40 16.71 -23.65
CA LEU A 198 -37.70 16.11 -23.94
C LEU A 198 -38.38 15.68 -22.62
N LYS A 199 -39.39 16.45 -22.22
CA LYS A 199 -40.40 16.06 -21.23
C LYS A 199 -41.27 14.97 -21.84
N ARG A 200 -41.45 13.84 -21.15
CA ARG A 200 -42.64 12.99 -21.32
C ARG A 200 -43.14 12.53 -19.96
N LYS A 201 -44.39 12.90 -19.69
CA LYS A 201 -45.25 12.49 -18.57
C LYS A 201 -46.00 11.24 -19.01
N GLN A 202 -46.02 10.15 -18.24
CA GLN A 202 -47.25 9.38 -18.00
C GLN A 202 -47.12 8.28 -16.94
N LEU A 203 -48.28 8.04 -16.35
CA LEU A 203 -48.67 7.18 -15.23
C LEU A 203 -48.41 5.68 -15.44
N GLY A 204 -48.20 5.00 -14.30
CA GLY A 204 -48.94 3.77 -13.99
C GLY A 204 -48.17 2.45 -14.14
N SER A 205 -47.76 1.87 -13.01
CA SER A 205 -48.03 0.46 -12.70
C SER A 205 -47.60 0.17 -11.26
N ALA A 206 -48.56 -0.29 -10.47
CA ALA A 206 -48.34 -0.91 -9.17
C ALA A 206 -47.59 -2.25 -9.33
N GLY A 207 -46.90 -2.66 -8.27
CA GLY A 207 -46.50 -4.05 -8.04
C GLY A 207 -45.05 -4.39 -8.38
N SER A 208 -44.15 -4.22 -7.41
CA SER A 208 -43.02 -5.13 -7.20
C SER A 208 -42.34 -4.76 -5.89
N GLY A 209 -42.34 -5.69 -4.93
CA GLY A 209 -41.65 -5.54 -3.66
C GLY A 209 -40.19 -5.15 -3.89
N ALA A 210 -39.84 -3.96 -3.42
CA ALA A 210 -38.47 -3.48 -3.42
C ALA A 210 -37.65 -4.36 -2.48
N LYS A 211 -37.00 -5.38 -3.04
CA LYS A 211 -35.81 -5.96 -2.41
C LYS A 211 -34.87 -4.78 -2.19
N LYS A 212 -34.64 -4.41 -0.93
CA LYS A 212 -33.62 -3.42 -0.53
C LYS A 212 -32.37 -3.72 -1.35
N ALA A 213 -32.07 -2.86 -2.32
CA ALA A 213 -30.84 -2.94 -3.06
C ALA A 213 -29.73 -2.82 -2.00
N ARG A 214 -28.99 -3.91 -1.78
CA ARG A 214 -27.73 -3.83 -1.04
C ARG A 214 -26.95 -2.70 -1.72
N THR A 215 -26.69 -1.64 -0.97
CA THR A 215 -25.74 -0.59 -1.34
C THR A 215 -24.48 -1.33 -1.76
N ARG A 216 -24.22 -1.44 -3.06
CA ARG A 216 -22.98 -2.03 -3.55
C ARG A 216 -21.88 -1.16 -2.98
N ASP A 217 -20.89 -1.79 -2.36
CA ASP A 217 -19.70 -1.08 -1.90
C ASP A 217 -19.19 -0.21 -3.05
N PRO A 218 -18.88 1.08 -2.79
CA PRO A 218 -18.55 2.03 -3.85
C PRO A 218 -17.34 1.61 -4.70
N HIS A 219 -16.53 0.66 -4.22
CA HIS A 219 -15.38 0.10 -4.94
C HIS A 219 -15.38 -1.43 -4.89
N PRO A 220 -15.94 -2.15 -5.89
CA PRO A 220 -15.92 -3.61 -5.93
C PRO A 220 -14.53 -4.22 -6.08
N LEU A 221 -13.49 -3.39 -6.22
CA LEU A 221 -12.10 -3.77 -6.45
C LEU A 221 -11.15 -3.20 -5.38
N ARG A 222 -11.66 -2.85 -4.19
CA ARG A 222 -10.80 -2.41 -3.08
C ARG A 222 -10.12 -3.62 -2.43
N LEU A 223 -8.82 -3.51 -2.18
CA LEU A 223 -8.06 -4.41 -1.31
C LEU A 223 -7.46 -3.61 -0.16
N HIS A 224 -7.67 -4.09 1.06
CA HIS A 224 -6.99 -3.58 2.24
C HIS A 224 -5.60 -4.21 2.33
N LEU A 225 -4.67 -3.46 2.90
CA LEU A 225 -3.32 -3.95 3.14
C LEU A 225 -2.86 -3.64 4.56
N GLN A 226 -1.97 -4.48 5.03
CA GLN A 226 -1.13 -4.23 6.21
C GLN A 226 0.30 -4.53 5.82
N TRP A 227 1.23 -3.72 6.30
CA TRP A 227 2.64 -3.87 5.95
C TRP A 227 3.53 -3.90 7.19
N ARG A 228 4.69 -4.52 7.03
CA ARG A 228 5.81 -4.46 7.96
C ARG A 228 7.08 -4.25 7.16
N GLY A 229 8.02 -3.53 7.74
CA GLY A 229 9.24 -3.19 7.04
C GLY A 229 10.25 -2.53 7.94
N ARG A 230 11.33 -2.08 7.31
CA ARG A 230 12.37 -1.29 7.94
C ARG A 230 12.72 -0.09 7.08
N GLU A 231 13.21 0.95 7.72
CA GLU A 231 13.89 2.04 7.03
C GLU A 231 15.23 1.55 6.47
N THR A 232 15.58 1.96 5.26
CA THR A 232 16.79 1.53 4.55
C THR A 232 18.06 2.25 5.01
N GLY A 233 17.93 3.41 5.66
CA GLY A 233 19.06 4.18 6.18
C GLY A 233 19.74 3.51 7.38
N GLU A 234 19.03 3.39 8.51
CA GLU A 234 19.57 2.79 9.75
C GLU A 234 19.17 1.31 9.94
N GLY A 235 18.33 0.75 9.06
CA GLY A 235 17.81 -0.61 9.21
C GLY A 235 16.78 -0.75 10.34
N GLN A 236 16.20 0.35 10.83
CA GLN A 236 15.23 0.30 11.93
C GLN A 236 13.92 -0.34 11.48
N ILE A 237 13.57 -1.47 12.12
CA ILE A 237 12.29 -2.14 11.91
C ILE A 237 11.16 -1.27 12.50
N MET A 238 10.11 -1.06 11.72
CA MET A 238 8.95 -0.27 12.12
C MET A 238 7.92 -1.15 12.81
N LEU A 239 7.72 -0.92 14.11
CA LEU A 239 6.70 -1.63 14.87
C LEU A 239 5.30 -1.05 14.67
N ASP A 240 4.33 -1.94 14.59
CA ASP A 240 2.93 -1.62 14.85
C ASP A 240 2.81 -1.34 16.36
N HIS A 241 2.88 -0.06 16.77
CA HIS A 241 2.62 0.30 18.16
C HIS A 241 1.11 0.22 18.47
N ASP A 242 0.79 -0.29 19.67
CA ASP A 242 -0.58 -0.66 20.08
C ASP A 242 -1.58 0.52 20.10
N ASP A 243 -1.11 1.76 20.22
CA ASP A 243 -2.00 2.93 20.34
C ASP A 243 -2.58 3.43 19.00
N SER A 244 -2.03 2.98 17.87
CA SER A 244 -2.59 3.24 16.54
C SER A 244 -1.99 2.26 15.53
N PRO A 245 -2.79 1.43 14.84
CA PRO A 245 -2.28 0.59 13.77
C PRO A 245 -1.85 1.48 12.60
N ARG A 246 -0.59 1.92 12.63
CA ARG A 246 -0.07 2.89 11.65
C ARG A 246 0.20 2.23 10.31
N ASN A 247 0.56 0.95 10.27
CA ASN A 247 1.02 0.31 9.03
C ASN A 247 -0.13 -0.34 8.23
N LEU A 248 -1.18 0.44 8.01
CA LEU A 248 -2.38 0.03 7.27
C LEU A 248 -2.56 0.83 5.98
N GLY A 249 -3.35 0.29 5.07
CA GLY A 249 -3.71 0.98 3.84
C GLY A 249 -4.79 0.28 3.04
N HIS A 250 -5.03 0.78 1.85
CA HIS A 250 -5.83 0.13 0.84
C HIS A 250 -5.40 0.53 -0.57
N ILE A 251 -5.77 -0.28 -1.55
CA ILE A 251 -5.66 0.01 -2.97
C ILE A 251 -7.02 -0.16 -3.64
N ASP A 252 -7.31 0.69 -4.61
CA ASP A 252 -8.49 0.70 -5.46
C ASP A 252 -8.04 0.57 -6.91
N PHE A 253 -8.35 -0.54 -7.55
CA PHE A 253 -8.08 -0.69 -8.97
C PHE A 253 -8.90 0.30 -9.80
N THR A 254 -8.24 0.97 -10.75
CA THR A 254 -8.88 1.98 -11.60
C THR A 254 -9.69 1.36 -12.73
N ASN A 255 -9.48 0.06 -13.00
CA ASN A 255 -10.15 -0.69 -14.06
C ASN A 255 -10.37 -2.15 -13.66
N ASN A 256 -11.29 -2.83 -14.38
CA ASN A 256 -11.57 -4.25 -14.20
C ASN A 256 -10.41 -5.15 -14.63
N ASP A 257 -9.49 -4.63 -15.46
CA ASP A 257 -8.31 -5.37 -15.91
C ASP A 257 -7.25 -5.51 -14.83
N CYS A 258 -7.40 -4.81 -13.71
CA CYS A 258 -6.50 -4.83 -12.56
C CYS A 258 -5.03 -4.58 -12.96
N VAL A 259 -4.81 -3.62 -13.86
CA VAL A 259 -3.46 -3.26 -14.35
C VAL A 259 -2.95 -1.94 -13.76
N ALA A 260 -3.82 -1.18 -13.10
CA ALA A 260 -3.47 0.04 -12.42
C ALA A 260 -4.35 0.25 -11.19
N PHE A 261 -3.79 0.85 -10.13
CA PHE A 261 -4.53 1.18 -8.91
C PHE A 261 -4.09 2.52 -8.34
N ASN A 262 -4.99 3.11 -7.54
CA ASN A 262 -4.68 4.20 -6.62
C ASN A 262 -4.74 3.62 -5.21
N GLY A 263 -3.84 4.03 -4.33
CA GLY A 263 -3.74 3.52 -2.98
C GLY A 263 -3.55 4.61 -1.95
N VAL A 264 -3.83 4.23 -0.71
CA VAL A 264 -3.53 5.00 0.49
C VAL A 264 -2.73 4.09 1.41
N ILE A 265 -1.58 4.54 1.87
CA ILE A 265 -0.74 3.86 2.85
C ILE A 265 -0.48 4.79 4.01
N SER A 266 -0.55 4.25 5.22
CA SER A 266 -0.17 4.96 6.43
C SER A 266 1.05 4.29 7.06
N GLY A 267 1.81 5.07 7.80
CA GLY A 267 2.95 4.57 8.55
C GLY A 267 3.79 5.69 9.12
N ALA A 268 4.65 5.36 10.08
CA ALA A 268 5.57 6.37 10.62
C ALA A 268 6.61 6.87 9.59
N LEU A 269 6.93 6.07 8.57
CA LEU A 269 7.86 6.46 7.48
C LEU A 269 7.16 7.16 6.31
N PHE A 270 5.92 6.77 6.02
CA PHE A 270 5.17 7.29 4.88
C PHE A 270 4.28 8.48 5.23
N GLY A 271 4.07 8.79 6.50
CA GLY A 271 3.05 9.73 6.95
C GLY A 271 1.67 9.09 7.09
N GLN A 272 0.66 9.93 7.35
CA GLN A 272 -0.74 9.49 7.47
C GLN A 272 -1.47 9.65 6.14
N GLU A 273 -2.20 8.61 5.74
CA GLU A 273 -3.05 8.62 4.55
C GLU A 273 -2.33 9.03 3.25
N THR A 274 -1.07 8.63 3.12
CA THR A 274 -0.24 8.98 1.98
C THR A 274 -0.70 8.27 0.72
N LYS A 275 -0.90 9.06 -0.33
CA LYS A 275 -1.38 8.57 -1.62
C LYS A 275 -0.24 7.99 -2.42
N TRP A 276 -0.53 6.90 -3.10
CA TRP A 276 0.40 6.24 -4.02
C TRP A 276 -0.38 5.61 -5.16
N SER A 277 0.27 5.36 -6.29
CA SER A 277 -0.33 4.72 -7.46
C SER A 277 0.54 3.55 -7.90
N GLY A 278 -0.08 2.53 -8.48
CA GLY A 278 0.60 1.34 -8.96
C GLY A 278 0.28 1.02 -10.41
N TYR A 279 1.29 0.66 -11.18
CA TYR A 279 1.17 0.30 -12.60
C TYR A 279 1.81 -1.07 -12.86
N LYS A 280 1.00 -2.04 -13.30
CA LYS A 280 1.46 -3.40 -13.54
C LYS A 280 2.36 -3.46 -14.76
N VAL A 281 3.53 -4.05 -14.63
CA VAL A 281 4.48 -4.24 -15.73
C VAL A 281 4.61 -5.71 -16.14
N GLY A 282 4.33 -6.65 -15.26
CA GLY A 282 4.39 -8.08 -15.60
C GLY A 282 3.56 -8.97 -14.70
N ASP A 283 3.15 -10.13 -15.22
CA ASP A 283 2.30 -11.10 -14.49
C ASP A 283 3.08 -12.01 -13.54
N ARG A 284 4.41 -12.07 -13.67
CA ARG A 284 5.26 -12.94 -12.86
C ARG A 284 6.16 -12.09 -12.00
N ALA A 285 5.97 -12.19 -10.69
CA ALA A 285 6.93 -11.70 -9.73
C ALA A 285 7.99 -12.78 -9.43
N PRO A 286 9.27 -12.41 -9.32
CA PRO A 286 10.24 -13.31 -8.70
C PRO A 286 9.86 -13.54 -7.23
N PRO A 287 10.21 -14.71 -6.65
CA PRO A 287 9.95 -14.97 -5.24
C PRO A 287 10.59 -13.89 -4.38
N GLY A 288 9.90 -13.50 -3.31
CA GLY A 288 10.48 -12.64 -2.29
C GLY A 288 11.49 -13.41 -1.45
N GLY A 289 12.53 -12.70 -0.99
CA GLY A 289 13.55 -13.27 -0.09
C GLY A 289 13.29 -13.01 1.39
N GLN A 290 12.38 -12.08 1.69
CA GLN A 290 12.06 -11.65 3.06
C GLN A 290 10.79 -12.35 3.53
N SER A 291 10.68 -12.58 4.83
CA SER A 291 9.47 -13.11 5.48
C SER A 291 8.77 -12.01 6.28
N TRP A 292 7.49 -12.21 6.59
CA TRP A 292 6.76 -11.32 7.49
C TRP A 292 7.37 -11.29 8.91
N ASP A 293 7.93 -12.42 9.35
CA ASP A 293 8.52 -12.61 10.67
C ASP A 293 9.90 -11.95 10.79
N ASP A 294 10.57 -11.68 9.66
CA ASP A 294 11.82 -10.91 9.61
C ASP A 294 11.62 -9.48 10.18
N TYR A 295 10.38 -8.99 10.16
CA TYR A 295 9.97 -7.68 10.67
C TYR A 295 9.12 -7.78 11.95
N SER A 296 9.29 -8.87 12.70
CA SER A 296 8.62 -9.06 13.99
C SER A 296 9.21 -8.16 15.09
N GLU A 297 8.49 -8.07 16.22
CA GLU A 297 9.00 -7.42 17.43
C GLU A 297 10.25 -8.09 17.97
N GLU A 298 10.34 -9.42 17.87
CA GLU A 298 11.53 -10.17 18.24
C GLU A 298 12.73 -9.76 17.36
N SER A 299 12.52 -9.65 16.04
CA SER A 299 13.54 -9.15 15.11
C SER A 299 13.95 -7.71 15.43
N TYR A 300 12.99 -6.85 15.80
CA TYR A 300 13.27 -5.49 16.25
C TYR A 300 14.12 -5.49 17.53
N GLU A 301 13.75 -6.25 18.56
CA GLU A 301 14.50 -6.33 19.81
C GLU A 301 15.90 -6.90 19.61
N ALA A 302 16.04 -7.94 18.78
CA ALA A 302 17.33 -8.48 18.41
C ALA A 302 18.22 -7.43 17.72
N ALA A 303 17.67 -6.69 16.75
CA ALA A 303 18.38 -5.61 16.07
C ALA A 303 18.71 -4.44 17.02
N ARG A 304 17.82 -4.11 17.96
CA ARG A 304 18.02 -3.06 18.97
C ARG A 304 19.15 -3.42 19.93
N VAL A 305 19.16 -4.64 20.47
CA VAL A 305 20.20 -5.11 21.39
C VAL A 305 21.53 -5.28 20.67
N GLY A 306 21.52 -5.78 19.44
CA GLY A 306 22.71 -5.99 18.63
C GLY A 306 23.49 -4.70 18.32
N ARG A 307 22.84 -3.53 18.33
CA ARG A 307 23.50 -2.23 18.10
C ARG A 307 24.45 -1.79 19.21
N TRP A 308 24.34 -2.37 20.42
CA TRP A 308 25.10 -1.95 21.60
C TRP A 308 26.11 -2.99 22.10
N ARG A 309 26.33 -4.06 21.33
CA ARG A 309 27.34 -5.09 21.62
C ARG A 309 28.55 -4.91 20.72
#